data_AF-A0A7W0TFQ6-F1
#
_entry.id   AF-A0A7W0TFQ6-F1
#
_cell.length_a   1.000
_cell.length_b   1.000
_cell.length_c   1.000
_cell.angle_alpha   90.00
_cell.angle_beta   90.00
_cell.angle_gamma   90.00
#
_symmetry.space_group_name_H-M   'P 1'
#
loop_
_entity.id
_entity.type
_entity.pdbx_description
1 polymer ?
#
loop_
_entity_poly.entity_id
_entity_poly.type
_entity_poly.pdbx_seq_one_letter_code
_entity_poly.pdbx_strand_id
1 'polypeptide(L)'
;MRSRLARLSREAGSTRSDGNELILRPHDCRRIFASEHLNNNTPIHVIQALLGHAGPDTVRVYAKLYPTTLIDEYRKTVRATYLDFHGPQSDRIPDAAEWQRFSESLELRDMGTHLCALPAGEHCPRGLVCLGCGSAQPKKSAAPMFRRMLTSHQVALDRARGGEPAGQLAARELEVQRISGALRRADGLDDDVAAAIEAA
;
A
#
# COMPACT_ATOMS: atom_id res chain seq x y z
N MET A 1 -42.98 19.09 11.97
CA MET A 1 -41.78 18.23 12.05
C MET A 1 -40.56 18.87 11.37
N ARG A 2 -40.61 19.25 10.09
CA ARG A 2 -39.49 19.88 9.36
C ARG A 2 -38.94 21.16 10.03
N SER A 3 -39.82 22.07 10.44
CA SER A 3 -39.43 23.33 11.13
C SER A 3 -38.77 23.10 12.48
N ARG A 4 -39.20 22.06 13.22
CA ARG A 4 -38.61 21.68 14.51
C ARG A 4 -37.21 21.11 14.36
N LEU A 5 -37.01 20.19 13.41
CA LEU A 5 -35.69 19.63 13.07
C LEU A 5 -34.72 20.72 12.64
N ALA A 6 -35.15 21.64 11.77
CA ALA A 6 -34.31 22.75 11.34
C ALA A 6 -33.91 23.66 12.50
N ARG A 7 -34.82 23.97 13.43
CA ARG A 7 -34.52 24.76 14.64
C ARG A 7 -33.47 24.07 15.51
N LEU A 8 -33.67 22.78 15.83
CA LEU A 8 -32.71 22.00 16.62
C LEU A 8 -31.33 21.92 15.95
N SER A 9 -31.29 21.79 14.63
CA SER A 9 -30.05 21.78 13.85
C SER A 9 -29.25 23.07 14.01
N ARG A 10 -29.95 24.21 14.02
CA ARG A 10 -29.33 25.54 14.22
C ARG A 10 -28.87 25.74 15.65
N GLU A 11 -29.67 25.32 16.63
CA GLU A 11 -29.32 25.36 18.04
C GLU A 11 -28.08 24.49 18.34
N ALA A 12 -27.89 23.38 17.62
CA ALA A 12 -26.71 22.52 17.73
C ALA A 12 -25.44 23.10 17.07
N GLY A 13 -25.54 24.21 16.33
CA GLY A 13 -24.40 24.92 15.74
C GLY A 13 -23.53 24.09 14.79
N SER A 14 -24.05 23.00 14.24
CA SER A 14 -23.27 22.08 13.41
C SER A 14 -23.03 22.63 12.01
N THR A 15 -21.82 22.44 11.49
CA THR A 15 -21.43 22.86 10.13
C THR A 15 -21.10 21.67 9.26
N ARG A 16 -21.25 21.86 7.96
CA ARG A 16 -20.74 20.96 6.92
C ARG A 16 -19.23 21.10 6.81
N SER A 17 -18.61 20.18 6.06
CA SER A 17 -17.16 20.19 5.81
C SER A 17 -16.65 21.41 5.04
N ASP A 18 -17.55 22.14 4.36
CA ASP A 18 -17.28 23.39 3.65
C ASP A 18 -17.52 24.64 4.51
N GLY A 19 -17.85 24.47 5.80
CA GLY A 19 -18.13 25.57 6.73
C GLY A 19 -19.56 26.10 6.70
N ASN A 20 -20.41 25.64 5.78
CA ASN A 20 -21.81 26.06 5.71
C ASN A 20 -22.65 25.43 6.82
N GLU A 21 -23.73 26.09 7.22
CA GLU A 21 -24.66 25.59 8.24
C GLU A 21 -25.28 24.23 7.83
N LEU A 22 -25.24 23.27 8.76
CA LEU A 22 -25.89 21.98 8.58
C LEU A 22 -27.33 22.07 9.08
N ILE A 23 -28.29 22.09 8.16
CA ILE A 23 -29.73 21.98 8.47
C ILE A 23 -30.24 20.58 8.14
N LEU A 24 -30.49 19.77 9.17
CA LEU A 24 -31.04 18.42 9.03
C LEU A 24 -32.50 18.43 8.55
N ARG A 25 -32.78 17.65 7.51
CA ARG A 25 -34.14 17.37 7.02
C ARG A 25 -34.57 15.96 7.46
N PRO A 26 -35.88 15.66 7.54
CA PRO A 26 -36.35 14.31 7.87
C PRO A 26 -35.78 13.21 6.98
N HIS A 27 -35.54 13.52 5.69
CA HIS A 27 -34.90 12.58 4.78
C HIS A 27 -33.44 12.31 5.15
N ASP A 28 -32.72 13.30 5.72
CA ASP A 28 -31.34 13.10 6.18
C ASP A 28 -31.29 12.13 7.37
N CYS A 29 -32.28 12.15 8.25
CA CYS A 29 -32.40 11.15 9.31
C CYS A 29 -32.51 9.73 8.75
N ARG A 30 -33.29 9.54 7.67
CA ARG A 30 -33.40 8.25 6.97
C ARG A 30 -32.07 7.85 6.32
N ARG A 31 -31.34 8.83 5.75
CA ARG A 31 -30.00 8.59 5.19
C ARG A 31 -29.02 8.12 6.25
N ILE A 32 -28.95 8.84 7.37
CA ILE A 32 -28.04 8.54 8.49
C ILE A 32 -28.37 7.16 9.06
N PHE A 33 -29.65 6.86 9.31
CA PHE A 33 -30.08 5.54 9.80
C PHE A 33 -29.59 4.40 8.89
N ALA A 34 -29.80 4.52 7.58
CA ALA A 34 -29.38 3.50 6.63
C ALA A 34 -27.86 3.35 6.54
N SER A 35 -27.12 4.47 6.51
CA SER A 35 -25.65 4.46 6.50
C SER A 35 -25.08 3.86 7.79
N GLU A 36 -25.61 4.22 8.96
CA GLU A 36 -25.15 3.70 10.25
C GLU A 36 -25.38 2.18 10.36
N HIS A 37 -26.56 1.69 9.98
CA HIS A 37 -26.82 0.24 10.00
C HIS A 37 -25.92 -0.53 9.03
N LEU A 38 -25.67 0.02 7.84
CA LEU A 38 -24.77 -0.61 6.87
C LEU A 38 -23.34 -0.71 7.41
N ASN A 39 -22.83 0.36 8.03
CA ASN A 39 -21.47 0.37 8.61
C ASN A 39 -21.35 -0.50 9.87
N ASN A 40 -22.48 -0.82 10.53
CA ASN A 40 -22.55 -1.77 11.63
C ASN A 40 -22.88 -3.20 11.16
N ASN A 41 -22.52 -3.55 9.92
CA ASN A 41 -22.67 -4.88 9.32
C ASN A 41 -24.11 -5.40 9.23
N THR A 42 -25.12 -4.51 9.25
CA THR A 42 -26.50 -4.94 9.01
C THR A 42 -26.64 -5.30 7.53
N PRO A 43 -27.10 -6.51 7.18
CA PRO A 43 -27.25 -6.91 5.78
C PRO A 43 -28.21 -5.97 5.03
N ILE A 44 -27.89 -5.66 3.77
CA ILE A 44 -28.64 -4.67 2.97
C ILE A 44 -30.13 -5.01 2.84
N HIS A 45 -30.48 -6.30 2.77
CA HIS A 45 -31.86 -6.78 2.69
C HIS A 45 -32.63 -6.58 4.01
N VAL A 46 -31.94 -6.57 5.16
CA VAL A 46 -32.55 -6.26 6.46
C VAL A 46 -32.83 -4.75 6.55
N ILE A 47 -31.88 -3.92 6.13
CA ILE A 47 -32.07 -2.45 6.05
C ILE A 47 -33.23 -2.12 5.09
N GLN A 48 -33.33 -2.83 3.97
CA GLN A 48 -34.43 -2.72 3.02
C GLN A 48 -35.78 -2.97 3.71
N ALA A 49 -35.90 -4.06 4.48
CA ALA A 49 -37.12 -4.40 5.21
C ALA A 49 -37.47 -3.33 6.26
N LEU A 50 -36.49 -2.88 7.04
CA LEU A 50 -36.68 -1.83 8.07
C LEU A 50 -37.16 -0.50 7.48
N LEU A 51 -36.71 -0.18 6.27
CA LEU A 51 -37.09 1.06 5.58
C LEU A 51 -38.35 0.90 4.71
N GLY A 52 -38.86 -0.31 4.51
CA GLY A 52 -39.99 -0.57 3.61
C GLY A 52 -39.65 -0.24 2.15
N HIS A 53 -38.43 -0.58 1.70
CA HIS A 53 -37.98 -0.37 0.33
C HIS A 53 -38.39 -1.52 -0.58
N ALA A 54 -38.79 -1.20 -1.82
CA ALA A 54 -39.21 -2.18 -2.82
C ALA A 54 -38.07 -3.10 -3.29
N GLY A 55 -36.82 -2.66 -3.17
CA GLY A 55 -35.65 -3.44 -3.53
C GLY A 55 -34.37 -2.94 -2.86
N PRO A 56 -33.28 -3.72 -2.90
CA PRO A 56 -32.01 -3.36 -2.28
C PRO A 56 -31.32 -2.18 -2.99
N ASP A 57 -31.61 -1.95 -4.27
CA ASP A 57 -31.00 -0.84 -5.02
C ASP A 57 -31.41 0.53 -4.48
N THR A 58 -32.62 0.67 -3.92
CA THR A 58 -33.05 1.91 -3.28
C THR A 58 -32.40 2.13 -1.91
N VAL A 59 -31.87 1.07 -1.27
CA VAL A 59 -31.03 1.17 -0.06
C VAL A 59 -29.61 1.58 -0.44
N ARG A 60 -29.09 1.09 -1.57
CA ARG A 60 -27.74 1.39 -2.07
C ARG A 60 -27.48 2.89 -2.26
N VAL A 61 -28.53 3.68 -2.56
CA VAL A 61 -28.44 5.15 -2.63
C VAL A 61 -28.00 5.78 -1.30
N TYR A 62 -28.24 5.08 -0.18
CA TYR A 62 -27.83 5.49 1.16
C TYR A 62 -26.51 4.84 1.63
N ALA A 63 -25.95 3.92 0.84
CA ALA A 63 -24.74 3.17 1.18
C ALA A 63 -23.51 4.08 1.08
N LYS A 64 -23.15 4.70 2.21
CA LYS A 64 -21.85 5.32 2.41
C LYS A 64 -21.08 4.45 3.38
N LEU A 65 -20.08 3.72 2.87
CA LEU A 65 -19.15 2.99 3.71
C LEU A 65 -18.14 3.97 4.30
N TYR A 66 -17.83 3.81 5.58
CA TYR A 66 -16.69 4.49 6.18
C TYR A 66 -15.39 3.94 5.56
N PRO A 67 -14.37 4.80 5.35
CA PRO A 67 -13.08 4.34 4.82
C PRO A 67 -12.48 3.18 5.61
N THR A 68 -12.66 3.17 6.93
CA THR A 68 -12.23 2.07 7.82
C THR A 68 -12.94 0.77 7.48
N THR A 69 -14.28 0.78 7.39
CA THR A 69 -15.08 -0.39 7.02
C THR A 69 -14.66 -0.96 5.67
N LEU A 70 -14.43 -0.10 4.66
CA LEU A 70 -13.97 -0.55 3.35
C LEU A 70 -12.60 -1.26 3.44
N ILE A 71 -11.65 -0.64 4.14
CA ILE A 71 -10.30 -1.19 4.30
C ILE A 71 -10.34 -2.52 5.06
N ASP A 72 -11.12 -2.61 6.13
CA ASP A 72 -11.19 -3.80 6.97
C ASP A 72 -11.85 -4.97 6.24
N GLU A 73 -12.96 -4.74 5.52
CA GLU A 73 -13.59 -5.78 4.71
C GLU A 73 -12.66 -6.24 3.56
N TYR A 74 -11.97 -5.31 2.90
CA TYR A 74 -10.98 -5.68 1.89
C TYR A 74 -9.85 -6.53 2.48
N ARG A 75 -9.30 -6.14 3.64
CA ARG A 75 -8.26 -6.92 4.35
C ARG A 75 -8.75 -8.30 4.74
N LYS A 76 -10.00 -8.45 5.18
CA LYS A 76 -10.61 -9.76 5.48
C LYS A 76 -10.63 -10.65 4.24
N THR A 77 -11.07 -10.12 3.09
CA THR A 77 -11.06 -10.88 1.84
C THR A 77 -9.65 -11.30 1.44
N VAL A 78 -8.70 -10.37 1.44
CA VAL A 78 -7.30 -10.68 1.08
C VAL A 78 -6.69 -11.72 2.02
N ARG A 79 -6.93 -11.61 3.33
CA ARG A 79 -6.43 -12.59 4.32
C ARG A 79 -7.05 -13.96 4.08
N ALA A 80 -8.37 -14.04 3.85
CA ALA A 80 -9.03 -15.31 3.56
C ALA A 80 -8.41 -15.98 2.32
N THR A 81 -8.26 -15.23 1.23
CA THR A 81 -7.61 -15.74 0.01
C THR A 81 -6.17 -16.17 0.27
N TYR A 82 -5.40 -15.39 1.02
CA TYR A 82 -4.02 -15.75 1.37
C TYR A 82 -3.95 -17.07 2.15
N LEU A 83 -4.84 -17.26 3.14
CA LEU A 83 -4.93 -18.50 3.90
C LEU A 83 -5.34 -19.71 3.04
N ASP A 84 -6.21 -19.51 2.04
CA ASP A 84 -6.59 -20.58 1.11
C ASP A 84 -5.40 -21.06 0.26
N PHE A 85 -4.52 -20.14 -0.16
CA PHE A 85 -3.34 -20.48 -0.97
C PHE A 85 -2.14 -20.99 -0.13
N HIS A 86 -1.89 -20.39 1.02
CA HIS A 86 -0.69 -20.65 1.83
C HIS A 86 -0.95 -21.51 3.06
N GLY A 87 -2.22 -21.85 3.32
CA GLY A 87 -2.66 -22.68 4.44
C GLY A 87 -3.00 -21.88 5.71
N PRO A 88 -3.71 -22.51 6.65
CA PRO A 88 -4.28 -21.86 7.85
C PRO A 88 -3.25 -21.40 8.89
N GLN A 89 -1.98 -21.78 8.73
CA GLN A 89 -0.87 -21.39 9.63
C GLN A 89 -0.02 -20.26 9.05
N SER A 90 -0.37 -19.75 7.86
CA SER A 90 0.48 -18.78 7.15
C SER A 90 0.42 -17.35 7.71
N ASP A 91 -0.55 -17.05 8.57
CA ASP A 91 -0.65 -15.80 9.34
C ASP A 91 -0.15 -15.92 10.78
N ARG A 92 0.35 -17.09 11.17
CA ARG A 92 0.93 -17.31 12.49
C ARG A 92 2.21 -16.48 12.62
N ILE A 93 2.29 -15.74 13.72
CA ILE A 93 3.51 -14.99 14.08
C ILE A 93 4.60 -16.02 14.44
N PRO A 94 5.77 -15.98 13.77
CA PRO A 94 6.87 -16.90 14.09
C PRO A 94 7.37 -16.67 15.52
N ASP A 95 7.73 -17.75 16.21
CA ASP A 95 8.33 -17.68 17.54
C ASP A 95 9.83 -17.31 17.49
N ALA A 96 10.42 -17.03 18.65
CA ALA A 96 11.83 -16.62 18.73
C ALA A 96 12.79 -17.69 18.19
N ALA A 97 12.48 -18.98 18.37
CA ALA A 97 13.32 -20.08 17.89
C ALA A 97 13.22 -20.25 16.37
N GLU A 98 12.05 -20.01 15.80
CA GLU A 98 11.83 -19.94 14.36
C GLU A 98 12.53 -18.75 13.73
N TRP A 99 12.46 -17.58 14.35
CA TRP A 99 13.24 -16.42 13.93
C TRP A 99 14.73 -16.69 13.96
N GLN A 100 15.23 -17.38 14.99
CA GLN A 100 16.63 -17.76 15.09
C GLN A 100 17.04 -18.70 13.96
N ARG A 101 16.29 -19.79 13.73
CA ARG A 101 16.54 -20.72 12.61
C ARG A 101 16.47 -20.03 11.25
N PHE A 102 15.51 -19.12 11.06
CA PHE A 102 15.41 -18.33 9.84
C PHE A 102 16.63 -17.44 9.66
N SER A 103 17.07 -16.76 10.72
CA SER A 103 18.25 -15.88 10.68
C SER A 103 19.54 -16.65 10.39
N GLU A 104 19.66 -17.89 10.87
CA GLU A 104 20.76 -18.80 10.54
C GLU A 104 20.78 -19.18 9.04
N SER A 105 19.62 -19.16 8.37
CA SER A 105 19.51 -19.41 6.93
C SER A 105 19.66 -18.16 6.06
N LEU A 106 19.82 -16.97 6.66
CA LEU A 106 20.04 -15.72 5.94
C LEU A 106 21.49 -15.64 5.47
N GLU A 107 21.78 -16.23 4.33
CA GLU A 107 23.04 -16.01 3.63
C GLU A 107 22.95 -14.70 2.83
N LEU A 108 23.40 -13.60 3.43
CA LEU A 108 23.61 -12.36 2.71
C LEU A 108 24.69 -12.56 1.67
N ARG A 109 24.31 -12.61 0.40
CA ARG A 109 25.25 -12.81 -0.71
C ARG A 109 25.76 -11.46 -1.19
N ASP A 110 27.07 -11.29 -1.22
CA ASP A 110 27.68 -10.11 -1.79
C ASP A 110 27.61 -10.13 -3.31
N MET A 111 26.95 -9.12 -3.89
CA MET A 111 26.78 -8.90 -5.32
C MET A 111 27.66 -7.73 -5.82
N GLY A 112 28.67 -7.34 -5.03
CA GLY A 112 29.59 -6.24 -5.27
C GLY A 112 29.03 -4.87 -4.88
N THR A 113 27.86 -4.51 -5.41
CA THR A 113 27.25 -3.17 -5.23
C THR A 113 26.17 -3.15 -4.15
N HIS A 114 25.72 -4.32 -3.74
CA HIS A 114 24.64 -4.54 -2.79
C HIS A 114 24.80 -5.94 -2.19
N LEU A 115 24.13 -6.16 -1.06
CA LEU A 115 23.93 -7.48 -0.49
C LEU A 115 22.56 -8.00 -0.91
N CYS A 116 22.50 -9.27 -1.30
CA CYS A 116 21.24 -9.95 -1.60
C CYS A 116 20.73 -10.63 -0.34
N ALA A 117 19.63 -10.10 0.21
CA ALA A 117 18.94 -10.63 1.39
C ALA A 117 17.81 -11.61 1.04
N LEU A 118 17.87 -12.24 -0.14
CA LEU A 118 16.94 -13.32 -0.49
C LEU A 118 17.36 -14.58 0.32
N PRO A 119 16.45 -15.21 1.09
CA PRO A 119 16.79 -16.36 1.91
C PRO A 119 17.47 -17.48 1.12
N ALA A 120 18.37 -18.23 1.76
CA ALA A 120 19.03 -19.36 1.13
C ALA A 120 17.99 -20.43 0.72
N GLY A 121 18.13 -20.96 -0.50
CA GLY A 121 17.20 -21.94 -1.07
C GLY A 121 16.01 -21.36 -1.83
N GLU A 122 15.75 -20.05 -1.76
CA GLU A 122 14.73 -19.42 -2.58
C GLU A 122 15.19 -19.14 -4.03
N HIS A 123 14.27 -19.32 -4.98
CA HIS A 123 14.53 -19.02 -6.39
C HIS A 123 14.45 -17.50 -6.64
N CYS A 124 15.51 -16.93 -7.24
CA CYS A 124 15.51 -15.51 -7.63
C CYS A 124 14.67 -15.30 -8.91
N PRO A 125 13.50 -14.62 -8.83
CA PRO A 125 12.64 -14.41 -10.00
C PRO A 125 13.20 -13.37 -10.98
N ARG A 126 14.28 -12.67 -10.61
CA ARG A 126 14.87 -11.55 -11.38
C ARG A 126 16.10 -11.94 -12.19
N GLY A 127 16.56 -13.19 -12.12
CA GLY A 127 17.72 -13.65 -12.90
C GLY A 127 18.96 -12.75 -12.74
N LEU A 128 19.27 -12.34 -11.50
CA LEU A 128 20.40 -11.44 -11.15
C LEU A 128 20.28 -9.98 -11.62
N VAL A 129 19.13 -9.56 -12.15
CA VAL A 129 18.83 -8.15 -12.43
C VAL A 129 18.38 -7.44 -11.14
N CYS A 130 19.33 -7.17 -10.25
CA CYS A 130 19.06 -6.76 -8.87
C CYS A 130 18.63 -5.29 -8.69
N LEU A 131 18.87 -4.41 -9.67
CA LEU A 131 18.48 -3.00 -9.55
C LEU A 131 16.95 -2.86 -9.49
N GLY A 132 16.45 -2.42 -8.33
CA GLY A 132 15.01 -2.34 -8.04
C GLY A 132 14.41 -3.63 -7.48
N CYS A 133 15.20 -4.65 -7.17
CA CYS A 133 14.79 -5.81 -6.40
C CYS A 133 14.59 -5.42 -4.92
N GLY A 134 13.56 -5.95 -4.26
CA GLY A 134 13.29 -5.71 -2.84
C GLY A 134 14.32 -6.36 -1.90
N SER A 135 14.92 -7.48 -2.32
CA SER A 135 15.96 -8.17 -1.58
C SER A 135 17.35 -7.55 -1.75
N ALA A 136 17.53 -6.59 -2.67
CA ALA A 136 18.82 -5.95 -2.93
C ALA A 136 19.04 -4.74 -2.00
N GLN A 137 19.91 -4.93 -1.01
CA GLN A 137 20.31 -3.92 -0.02
C GLN A 137 21.58 -3.20 -0.49
N PRO A 138 21.49 -1.95 -1.00
CA PRO A 138 22.64 -1.25 -1.56
C PRO A 138 23.74 -1.01 -0.52
N LYS A 139 25.00 -1.13 -0.92
CA LYS A 139 26.14 -0.74 -0.06
C LYS A 139 26.32 0.77 -0.08
N LYS A 140 26.73 1.37 1.04
CA LYS A 140 27.05 2.81 1.10
C LYS A 140 28.22 3.16 0.19
N SER A 141 29.26 2.32 0.18
CA SER A 141 30.43 2.43 -0.71
C SER A 141 30.10 2.38 -2.20
N ALA A 142 28.94 1.84 -2.59
CA ALA A 142 28.49 1.80 -3.98
C ALA A 142 27.83 3.10 -4.46
N ALA A 143 27.55 4.07 -3.57
CA ALA A 143 26.91 5.33 -3.93
C ALA A 143 27.63 6.09 -5.07
N PRO A 144 28.99 6.23 -5.08
CA PRO A 144 29.70 6.85 -6.20
C PRO A 144 29.47 6.12 -7.53
N MET A 145 29.35 4.79 -7.51
CA MET A 145 29.05 4.01 -8.70
C MET A 145 27.63 4.28 -9.21
N PHE A 146 26.62 4.25 -8.33
CA PHE A 146 25.25 4.57 -8.73
C PHE A 146 25.11 5.99 -9.26
N ARG A 147 25.88 6.96 -8.73
CA ARG A 147 25.92 8.33 -9.25
C ARG A 147 26.47 8.40 -10.68
N ARG A 148 27.53 7.65 -10.98
CA ARG A 148 28.06 7.51 -12.35
C ARG A 148 27.05 6.85 -13.29
N MET A 149 26.43 5.76 -12.85
CA MET A 149 25.38 5.08 -13.63
C MET A 149 24.21 6.02 -13.90
N LEU A 150 23.73 6.74 -12.88
CA LEU A 150 22.60 7.65 -13.01
C LEU A 150 22.90 8.74 -14.04
N THR A 151 24.07 9.36 -13.95
CA THR A 151 24.51 10.38 -14.92
C THR A 151 24.57 9.82 -16.34
N SER A 152 25.16 8.63 -16.52
CA SER A 152 25.24 7.97 -17.82
C SER A 152 23.86 7.66 -18.42
N HIS A 153 22.95 7.09 -17.63
CA HIS A 153 21.60 6.72 -18.09
C HIS A 153 20.71 7.95 -18.32
N GLN A 154 20.89 9.04 -17.56
CA GLN A 154 20.22 10.32 -17.84
C GLN A 154 20.64 10.89 -19.19
N VAL A 155 21.95 10.94 -19.47
CA VAL A 155 22.45 11.39 -20.78
C VAL A 155 21.94 10.50 -21.91
N ALA A 156 21.88 9.18 -21.71
CA ALA A 156 21.35 8.25 -22.70
C ALA A 156 19.84 8.45 -22.94
N LEU A 157 19.05 8.65 -21.87
CA LEU A 157 17.62 8.95 -21.95
C LEU A 157 17.36 10.26 -22.70
N ASP A 158 18.13 11.31 -22.41
CA ASP A 158 17.97 12.60 -23.08
C ASP A 158 18.24 12.51 -24.59
N ARG A 159 19.24 11.72 -24.99
CA ARG A 159 19.50 11.43 -26.41
C ARG A 159 18.37 10.62 -27.06
N ALA A 160 17.81 9.65 -26.34
CA ALA A 160 16.77 8.77 -26.85
C ALA A 160 15.44 9.48 -27.13
N ARG A 161 15.10 10.52 -26.34
CA ARG A 161 13.85 11.30 -26.48
C ARG A 161 13.61 11.87 -27.88
N GLY A 162 14.66 12.05 -28.68
CA GLY A 162 14.58 12.56 -30.05
C GLY A 162 14.22 11.53 -31.12
N GLY A 163 14.10 10.24 -30.82
CA GLY A 163 13.86 9.25 -31.89
C GLY A 163 13.56 7.80 -31.48
N GLU A 164 13.63 7.42 -30.20
CA GLU A 164 13.27 6.06 -29.79
C GLU A 164 11.75 5.87 -29.61
N PRO A 165 11.21 4.66 -29.86
CA PRO A 165 9.80 4.34 -29.59
C PRO A 165 9.44 4.50 -28.10
N ALA A 166 8.17 4.84 -27.83
CA ALA A 166 7.68 5.10 -26.46
C ALA A 166 7.97 3.96 -25.46
N GLY A 167 7.90 2.70 -25.89
CA GLY A 167 8.22 1.56 -25.02
C GLY A 167 9.69 1.49 -24.60
N GLN A 168 10.61 1.89 -25.48
CA GLN A 168 12.04 1.94 -25.17
C GLN A 168 12.35 3.12 -24.25
N LEU A 169 11.73 4.28 -24.51
CA LEU A 169 11.80 5.44 -23.61
C LEU A 169 11.32 5.09 -22.20
N ALA A 170 10.17 4.44 -22.07
CA ALA A 170 9.63 4.01 -20.79
C ALA A 170 10.58 3.03 -20.06
N ALA A 171 11.22 2.11 -20.79
CA ALA A 171 12.21 1.19 -20.20
C ALA A 171 13.43 1.95 -19.64
N ARG A 172 13.95 2.92 -20.38
CA ARG A 172 15.06 3.78 -19.93
C ARG A 172 14.68 4.65 -18.73
N GLU A 173 13.48 5.22 -18.73
CA GLU A 173 12.95 5.96 -17.58
C GLU A 173 12.88 5.08 -16.33
N LEU A 174 12.44 3.83 -16.49
CA LEU A 174 12.40 2.87 -15.40
C LEU A 174 13.80 2.51 -14.87
N GLU A 175 14.80 2.38 -15.75
CA GLU A 175 16.20 2.19 -15.33
C GLU A 175 16.72 3.37 -14.51
N VAL A 176 16.50 4.60 -14.98
CA VAL A 176 16.86 5.83 -14.26
C VAL A 176 16.21 5.86 -12.87
N GLN A 177 14.92 5.49 -12.78
CA GLN A 177 14.21 5.41 -11.49
C GLN A 177 14.81 4.36 -10.56
N ARG A 178 15.15 3.16 -11.08
CA ARG A 178 15.76 2.08 -10.29
C ARG A 178 17.13 2.46 -9.76
N ILE A 179 17.98 3.08 -10.58
CA ILE A 179 19.32 3.54 -10.17
C ILE A 179 19.18 4.67 -9.15
N SER A 180 18.30 5.64 -9.40
CA SER A 180 18.02 6.74 -8.46
C SER A 180 17.53 6.22 -7.11
N GLY A 181 16.64 5.20 -7.12
CA GLY A 181 16.19 4.55 -5.89
C GLY A 181 17.30 3.82 -5.14
N ALA A 182 18.19 3.13 -5.84
CA ALA A 182 19.36 2.49 -5.23
C ALA A 182 20.33 3.52 -4.62
N LEU A 183 20.59 4.62 -5.34
CA LEU A 183 21.44 5.73 -4.86
C LEU A 183 20.87 6.36 -3.59
N ARG A 184 19.57 6.68 -3.58
CA ARG A 184 18.93 7.26 -2.38
C ARG A 184 19.04 6.36 -1.17
N ARG A 185 18.85 5.05 -1.34
CA ARG A 185 19.01 4.09 -0.24
C ARG A 185 20.46 4.03 0.23
N ALA A 186 21.43 4.00 -0.68
CA ALA A 186 22.85 3.97 -0.34
C ALA A 186 23.32 5.26 0.37
N ASP A 187 22.92 6.44 -0.12
CA ASP A 187 23.25 7.74 0.49
C ASP A 187 22.58 7.91 1.88
N GLY A 188 21.46 7.22 2.13
CA GLY A 188 20.73 7.25 3.40
C GLY A 188 21.23 6.27 4.47
N LEU A 189 22.23 5.44 4.17
CA LEU A 189 22.86 4.57 5.16
C LEU A 189 23.88 5.35 5.97
N ASP A 190 23.98 5.09 7.28
CA ASP A 190 25.02 5.68 8.13
C ASP A 190 26.35 4.96 7.98
N ASP A 191 26.32 3.64 7.76
CA ASP A 191 27.49 2.78 7.61
C ASP A 191 27.35 1.83 6.40
N ASP A 192 28.45 1.22 5.98
CA ASP A 192 28.43 0.17 4.98
C ASP A 192 28.09 -1.18 5.64
N VAL A 193 26.85 -1.62 5.44
CA VAL A 193 26.36 -2.89 5.96
C VAL A 193 27.26 -4.07 5.56
N ALA A 194 27.91 -4.02 4.39
CA ALA A 194 28.83 -5.08 3.99
C ALA A 194 30.10 -5.11 4.84
N ALA A 195 30.66 -3.93 5.17
CA ALA A 195 31.80 -3.85 6.08
C ALA A 195 31.44 -4.32 7.50
N ALA A 196 30.22 -4.00 7.96
CA ALA A 196 29.73 -4.47 9.25
C ALA A 196 29.54 -6.00 9.30
N ILE A 197 29.14 -6.63 8.18
CA ILE A 197 28.98 -8.09 8.10
C ILE A 197 30.32 -8.81 7.95
N GLU A 198 31.25 -8.30 7.15
CA GLU A 198 32.58 -8.91 6.99
C GLU A 198 33.43 -8.81 8.27
N ALA A 199 33.12 -7.86 9.16
CA ALA A 199 33.81 -7.69 10.44
C ALA A 199 33.26 -8.57 11.57
N ALA A 200 32.12 -9.24 11.38
CA ALA A 200 31.42 -10.07 12.37
C ALA A 200 31.77 -11.55 12.22
#